data_AF-A0A9P6F1N3-F1
#
_entry.id   AF-A0A9P6F1N3-F1
#
_cell.length_a   1.000
_cell.length_b   1.000
_cell.length_c   1.000
_cell.angle_alpha   90.00
_cell.angle_beta   90.00
_cell.angle_gamma   90.00
#
_symmetry.space_group_name_H-M   'P 1'
#
loop_
_entity.id
_entity.type
_entity.pdbx_description
1 polymer ?
#
loop_
_entity_poly.entity_id
_entity_poly.type
_entity_poly.pdbx_seq_one_letter_code
_entity_poly.pdbx_strand_id
1 'polypeptide(L)' 'MIARGAQSNVSVFRKEGPLPTLDIVKQYIRKCMETRNLHSNTKYVLMQMFSENPKSPLYRPLCDAKNFRSV' A
#
# COMPACT_ATOMS: atom_id res chain seq x y z
N MET A 1 0.84 10.86 18.36
CA MET A 1 -0.01 9.88 17.65
C MET A 1 -0.02 10.25 16.17
N ILE A 2 0.31 9.30 15.27
CA ILE A 2 0.38 9.53 13.82
C ILE A 2 -0.67 8.63 13.15
N ALA A 3 -1.47 9.18 12.24
CA ALA A 3 -2.50 8.44 11.50
C ALA A 3 -2.28 8.56 9.99
N ARG A 4 -2.62 9.70 9.38
CA ARG A 4 -2.51 9.93 7.92
C ARG A 4 -1.10 9.68 7.38
N GLY A 5 -0.06 10.14 8.10
CA GLY A 5 1.32 9.89 7.70
C GLY A 5 1.73 8.41 7.73
N ALA A 6 1.16 7.62 8.65
CA ALA A 6 1.40 6.18 8.68
C ALA A 6 0.59 5.43 7.60
N GLN A 7 -0.58 5.94 7.24
CA GLN A 7 -1.40 5.40 6.16
C GLN A 7 -0.75 5.60 4.78
N SER A 8 -0.15 6.77 4.53
CA SER A 8 0.57 7.03 3.27
C SER A 8 1.88 6.25 3.19
N ASN A 9 2.61 6.16 4.31
CA ASN A 9 3.88 5.45 4.37
C ASN A 9 4.09 4.84 5.77
N VAL A 10 3.82 3.54 5.91
CA VAL A 10 3.95 2.84 7.22
C VAL A 10 5.38 2.81 7.76
N SER A 11 6.38 3.08 6.92
CA SER A 11 7.77 3.11 7.35
C SER A 11 8.17 4.43 8.03
N VAL A 12 7.23 5.36 8.22
CA VAL A 12 7.43 6.61 9.00
C VAL A 12 7.97 6.37 10.41
N PHE A 13 7.79 5.16 10.96
CA PHE A 13 8.30 4.78 12.27
C PHE A 13 9.77 4.31 12.27
N ARG A 14 10.40 4.16 11.10
CA ARG A 14 11.80 3.75 10.99
C ARG A 14 12.73 4.88 11.42
N LYS A 15 13.75 4.54 12.21
CA LYS A 15 14.78 5.50 12.65
C LYS A 15 15.65 5.97 11.47
N GLU A 16 15.85 5.11 10.48
CA GLU A 16 16.65 5.38 9.28
C GLU A 16 15.89 6.22 8.23
N GLY A 17 14.62 6.54 8.49
CA GLY A 17 13.76 7.30 7.60
C GLY A 17 12.83 6.44 6.72
N PRO A 18 11.94 7.09 5.96
CA PRO A 18 10.94 6.42 5.16
C PRO A 18 11.55 5.66 3.98
N LEU A 19 10.99 4.48 3.69
CA LEU A 19 11.28 3.67 2.52
C LEU A 19 10.53 4.19 1.28
N PRO A 20 11.03 3.87 0.08
CA PRO A 20 10.29 4.03 -1.16
C PRO A 20 8.93 3.32 -1.11
N THR A 21 7.88 3.94 -1.66
CA THR A 21 6.50 3.43 -1.64
C THR A 21 6.40 2.00 -2.17
N LEU A 22 7.15 1.66 -3.22
CA LEU A 22 7.12 0.32 -3.82
C LEU A 22 7.64 -0.78 -2.89
N ASP A 23 8.64 -0.49 -2.08
CA ASP A 23 9.20 -1.47 -1.13
C ASP A 23 8.22 -1.77 -0.01
N ILE A 24 7.48 -0.74 0.41
CA ILE A 24 6.42 -0.84 1.42
C ILE A 24 5.25 -1.63 0.86
N VAL A 25 4.79 -1.30 -0.35
CA VAL A 25 3.65 -1.97 -0.99
C VAL A 25 3.90 -3.47 -1.13
N LYS A 26 5.09 -3.88 -1.58
CA LYS A 26 5.46 -5.31 -1.70
C LYS A 26 5.40 -6.03 -0.36
N GLN A 27 5.97 -5.42 0.69
CA GLN A 27 5.96 -6.01 2.04
C GLN A 27 4.55 -6.06 2.62
N TYR A 28 3.75 -5.02 2.39
CA TYR A 28 2.37 -4.94 2.85
C TYR A 28 1.49 -6.02 2.20
N ILE A 29 1.58 -6.20 0.87
CA ILE A 29 0.85 -7.25 0.15
C ILE A 29 1.24 -8.63 0.69
N ARG A 30 2.54 -8.91 0.86
CA ARG A 30 3.01 -10.17 1.44
C ARG A 30 2.36 -10.40 2.80
N LYS A 31 2.37 -9.38 3.67
CA LYS A 31 1.78 -9.52 5.00
C LYS A 31 0.27 -9.76 4.95
N CYS A 32 -0.45 -9.08 4.07
CA CYS A 32 -1.87 -9.30 3.85
C CYS A 32 -2.19 -10.72 3.37
N MET A 33 -1.36 -11.31 2.51
CA MET A 33 -1.55 -12.69 2.06
C MET A 33 -1.30 -13.69 3.20
N GLU A 34 -0.25 -13.50 4.00
CA GLU A 34 0.05 -14.33 5.17
C GLU A 34 -1.10 -14.35 6.18
N THR A 35 -1.73 -13.19 6.40
CA THR A 35 -2.83 -13.04 7.36
C THR A 35 -4.21 -13.29 6.75
N ARG A 36 -4.30 -13.70 5.48
CA ARG A 36 -5.55 -13.88 4.73
C ARG A 36 -6.47 -12.65 4.81
N ASN A 37 -5.87 -11.46 4.74
CA ASN A 37 -6.62 -10.22 4.74
C ASN A 37 -7.56 -10.15 3.52
N LEU A 38 -8.72 -9.53 3.70
CA LEU A 38 -9.67 -9.38 2.62
C LEU A 38 -9.08 -8.48 1.52
N HIS A 39 -9.19 -8.92 0.27
CA HIS A 39 -8.64 -8.19 -0.88
C HIS A 39 -9.13 -6.74 -0.96
N SER A 40 -10.42 -6.47 -0.66
CA SER A 40 -10.97 -5.12 -0.66
C SER A 40 -10.28 -4.20 0.35
N ASN A 41 -9.97 -4.71 1.54
CA ASN A 41 -9.26 -3.96 2.57
C ASN A 41 -7.82 -3.66 2.14
N THR A 42 -7.11 -4.66 1.63
CA THR A 42 -5.75 -4.46 1.10
C THR A 42 -5.75 -3.43 -0.02
N LYS A 43 -6.65 -3.58 -1.00
CA LYS A 43 -6.77 -2.65 -2.13
C LYS A 43 -7.03 -1.22 -1.67
N TYR A 44 -7.94 -1.02 -0.72
CA TYR A 44 -8.23 0.31 -0.18
C TYR A 44 -6.95 0.95 0.40
N VAL A 45 -6.22 0.21 1.24
CA VAL A 45 -4.98 0.74 1.86
C VAL A 45 -3.92 1.04 0.81
N LEU A 46 -3.73 0.14 -0.17
CA LEU A 46 -2.78 0.38 -1.27
C LEU A 46 -3.15 1.65 -2.06
N MET A 47 -4.43 1.87 -2.36
CA MET A 47 -4.87 3.09 -3.04
C MET A 47 -4.55 4.36 -2.24
N GLN A 48 -4.64 4.30 -0.90
CA GLN A 48 -4.27 5.43 -0.04
C GLN A 48 -2.76 5.71 -0.08
N MET A 49 -1.90 4.67 -0.17
CA MET A 49 -0.45 4.84 -0.32
C MET A 49 -0.05 5.53 -1.63
N PHE A 50 -0.89 5.46 -2.66
CA PHE A 50 -0.69 6.14 -3.96
C PHE A 50 -1.52 7.42 -4.12
N SER A 51 -2.32 7.80 -3.12
CA SER A 51 -3.27 8.93 -3.23
C SER A 51 -2.59 10.27 -3.53
N GLU A 52 -1.36 10.47 -3.04
CA GLU A 52 -0.56 11.68 -3.30
C GLU A 52 0.12 11.66 -4.68
N ASN A 53 0.20 10.50 -5.34
CA ASN A 53 0.75 10.35 -6.68
C ASN A 53 -0.18 9.57 -7.63
N PRO A 54 -1.35 10.15 -7.98
CA PRO A 54 -2.33 9.50 -8.86
C PRO A 54 -1.84 9.35 -10.31
N LYS A 55 -0.77 10.05 -10.69
CA LYS A 55 -0.12 9.94 -12.00
C LYS A 55 0.79 8.72 -12.11
N SER A 56 1.01 7.99 -11.01
CA SER A 56 1.77 6.74 -11.04
C SER A 56 1.12 5.75 -12.03
N PRO A 57 1.90 5.13 -12.92
CA PRO A 57 1.38 4.12 -13.86
C PRO A 57 0.80 2.89 -13.13
N LEU A 58 1.15 2.72 -11.86
CA LEU A 58 0.66 1.62 -11.00
C LEU A 58 -0.71 1.90 -10.40
N TYR A 59 -1.12 3.17 -10.31
CA TYR A 59 -2.37 3.54 -9.64
C TYR A 59 -3.59 3.01 -10.39
N ARG A 60 -3.60 3.11 -11.73
CA ARG A 60 -4.75 2.68 -12.53
C ARG A 60 -4.94 1.15 -12.52
N PRO A 61 -3.92 0.33 -12.79
CA PRO A 61 -4.02 -1.14 -12.64
C PRO A 61 -4.50 -1.56 -11.24
N LEU A 62 -3.99 -0.91 -10.19
CA LEU A 62 -4.42 -1.17 -8.81
C LEU A 62 -5.92 -0.85 -8.61
N CYS A 63 -6.41 0.25 -9.17
CA CYS A 63 -7.84 0.60 -9.14
C CYS A 63 -8.71 -0.44 -9.86
N ASP A 64 -8.19 -1.08 -10.90
CA ASP A 64 -8.94 -2.05 -11.71
C ASP A 64 -8.86 -3.48 -11.15
N ALA A 65 -7.84 -3.78 -10.32
CA ALA A 65 -7.63 -5.08 -9.70
C ALA A 65 -8.84 -5.60 -8.90
N LYS A 66 -9.17 -6.89 -9.07
CA LYS A 66 -10.32 -7.55 -8.44
C LYS A 66 -9.95 -8.66 -7.47
N ASN A 67 -8.68 -9.06 -7.48
CA ASN A 67 -8.12 -10.09 -6.61
C ASN A 67 -6.60 -9.87 -6.44
N PHE A 68 -5.99 -10.57 -5.49
CA PHE A 68 -4.55 -10.48 -5.20
C PHE A 68 -3.65 -10.84 -6.39
N ARG A 69 -4.12 -11.62 -7.37
CA ARG A 69 -3.33 -11.99 -8.55
C ARG A 69 -3.22 -10.85 -9.57
N SER A 70 -4.18 -9.92 -9.53
CA SER A 70 -4.25 -8.74 -10.39
C SER A 70 -3.62 -7.47 -9.78
N VAL A 71 -3.13 -7.56 -8.54
CA VAL A 71 -2.42 -6.49 -7.81
C VAL A 71 -0.93 -6.70 -7.97
#